data_AF-A0A6J1WJ05-F1
#
_entry.id   AF-A0A6J1WJ05-F1
#
_cell.length_a   1.000
_cell.length_b   1.000
_cell.length_c   1.000
_cell.angle_alpha   90.00
_cell.angle_beta   90.00
_cell.angle_gamma   90.00
#
_symmetry.space_group_name_H-M   'P 1'
#
loop_
_entity.id
_entity.type
_entity.pdbx_description
1 polymer ?
#
loop_
_entity_poly.entity_id
_entity_poly.type
_entity_poly.pdbx_seq_one_letter_code
_entity_poly.pdbx_strand_id
1 'polypeptide(L)'
;MSYLIKLKVIRRFQIGTVYQLVITITILLSQVLGLESVLGTPYGWPYLLAVAAIPAVIQFVTLPFCPESPKFLLLNRGRELHAQRALNWLRGDVAVHGEMEEMHQEAEKNKVSKKVTLRELFSNRQLRQPLIIAMMVMIAQQLSGINVVIFFSTDIFLKAGISERHSQYATLGMGAMNVVMTVISLMLVEYAGRKTLLLTGFIGMFITTVGLFVANLY
;
A
#
# COMPACT_ATOMS: atom_id res chain seq x y z
N MET A 1 19.03 -18.19 13.70
CA MET A 1 19.03 -16.79 13.20
C MET A 1 18.31 -16.64 11.84
N SER A 2 18.66 -17.39 10.79
CA SER A 2 18.09 -17.23 9.44
C SER A 2 16.56 -17.44 9.33
N TYR A 3 16.00 -18.41 10.06
CA TYR A 3 14.55 -18.70 10.06
C TYR A 3 13.71 -17.62 10.75
N LEU A 4 14.19 -17.07 11.87
CA LEU A 4 13.52 -15.99 12.60
C LEU A 4 13.50 -14.67 11.81
N ILE A 5 14.58 -14.39 11.08
CA ILE A 5 14.66 -13.25 10.16
C ILE A 5 13.65 -13.43 9.01
N LYS A 6 13.55 -14.63 8.43
CA LYS A 6 12.55 -14.93 7.40
C LYS A 6 11.11 -14.73 7.93
N LEU A 7 10.79 -15.25 9.11
CA LEU A 7 9.47 -15.07 9.75
C LEU A 7 9.12 -13.59 10.00
N LYS A 8 10.08 -12.76 10.42
CA LYS A 8 9.88 -11.32 10.62
C LYS A 8 9.67 -10.57 9.30
N VAL A 9 10.43 -10.92 8.27
CA VAL A 9 10.28 -10.33 6.93
C VAL A 9 8.92 -10.71 6.33
N ILE A 10 8.48 -11.96 6.52
CA ILE A 10 7.16 -12.43 6.10
C ILE A 10 6.05 -11.66 6.83
N ARG A 11 6.13 -11.46 8.16
CA ARG A 11 5.12 -10.66 8.89
C ARG A 11 5.08 -9.20 8.45
N ARG A 12 6.24 -8.55 8.27
CA ARG A 12 6.28 -7.16 7.77
C ARG A 12 5.72 -7.06 6.36
N PHE A 13 5.97 -8.08 5.55
CA PHE A 13 5.40 -8.17 4.23
C PHE A 13 3.88 -8.34 4.27
N GLN A 14 3.37 -9.25 5.10
CA GLN A 14 1.93 -9.48 5.31
C GLN A 14 1.17 -8.22 5.72
N ILE A 15 1.75 -7.36 6.57
CA ILE A 15 1.10 -6.10 6.96
C ILE A 15 1.02 -5.13 5.78
N GLY A 16 2.10 -5.00 4.99
CA GLY A 16 2.11 -4.13 3.81
C GLY A 16 1.19 -4.63 2.69
N THR A 17 1.01 -5.95 2.56
CA THR A 17 0.13 -6.53 1.54
C THR A 17 -1.33 -6.44 1.91
N VAL A 18 -1.68 -6.60 3.19
CA VAL A 18 -3.04 -6.34 3.70
C VAL A 18 -3.43 -4.89 3.43
N TYR A 19 -2.52 -3.94 3.67
CA TYR A 19 -2.77 -2.54 3.37
C TYR A 19 -3.08 -2.31 1.88
N GLN A 20 -2.29 -2.90 0.98
CA GLN A 20 -2.53 -2.79 -0.47
C GLN A 20 -3.87 -3.41 -0.88
N LEU A 21 -4.26 -4.56 -0.32
CA LEU A 21 -5.56 -5.17 -0.58
C LEU A 21 -6.71 -4.29 -0.09
N VAL A 22 -6.58 -3.69 1.10
CA VAL A 22 -7.59 -2.76 1.62
C VAL A 22 -7.76 -1.57 0.69
N ILE A 23 -6.67 -1.02 0.14
CA ILE A 23 -6.73 0.06 -0.85
C ILE A 23 -7.53 -0.39 -2.09
N THR A 24 -7.19 -1.53 -2.68
CA THR A 24 -7.85 -1.94 -3.94
C THR A 24 -9.31 -2.32 -3.74
N ILE A 25 -9.66 -2.93 -2.61
CA ILE A 25 -11.05 -3.19 -2.21
C ILE A 25 -11.81 -1.88 -1.99
N THR A 26 -11.19 -0.89 -1.35
CA THR A 26 -11.81 0.42 -1.12
C THR A 26 -12.06 1.16 -2.43
N ILE A 27 -11.13 1.10 -3.38
CA ILE A 27 -11.33 1.65 -4.74
C ILE A 27 -12.54 0.99 -5.40
N LEU A 28 -12.64 -0.34 -5.36
CA LEU A 28 -13.78 -1.07 -5.92
C LEU A 28 -15.10 -0.67 -5.24
N LEU A 29 -15.13 -0.61 -3.90
CA LEU A 29 -16.29 -0.14 -3.16
C LEU A 29 -16.68 1.28 -3.54
N SER A 30 -15.70 2.18 -3.70
CA SER A 30 -15.94 3.55 -4.16
C SER A 30 -16.55 3.59 -5.56
N GLN A 31 -16.12 2.72 -6.47
CA GLN A 31 -16.70 2.60 -7.82
C GLN A 31 -18.13 2.06 -7.77
N VAL A 32 -18.43 1.08 -6.91
CA VAL A 32 -19.79 0.57 -6.70
C VAL A 32 -20.71 1.66 -6.17
N LEU A 33 -20.27 2.40 -5.15
CA LEU A 33 -21.06 3.50 -4.58
C LEU A 33 -21.24 4.65 -5.57
N GLY A 34 -20.26 4.87 -6.46
CA GLY A 34 -20.27 5.89 -7.50
C GLY A 34 -21.19 5.60 -8.69
N LEU A 35 -21.84 4.44 -8.75
CA LEU A 35 -22.82 4.14 -9.79
C LEU A 35 -24.05 5.05 -9.68
N GLU A 36 -24.61 5.45 -10.82
CA GLU A 36 -25.86 6.23 -10.89
C GLU A 36 -27.04 5.54 -10.18
N SER A 37 -27.04 4.20 -10.15
CA SER A 37 -28.05 3.39 -9.49
C SER A 37 -27.95 3.40 -7.95
N VAL A 38 -26.86 3.92 -7.39
CA VAL A 38 -26.57 3.87 -5.93
C VAL A 38 -26.52 5.29 -5.35
N LEU A 39 -25.35 5.95 -5.41
CA LEU A 39 -25.14 7.30 -4.86
C LEU A 39 -24.53 8.27 -5.88
N GLY A 40 -24.24 7.82 -7.10
CA GLY A 40 -23.73 8.63 -8.21
C GLY A 40 -24.79 9.54 -8.86
N THR A 41 -25.74 10.07 -8.08
CA THR A 41 -26.78 10.98 -8.57
C THR A 41 -26.43 12.44 -8.26
N PRO A 42 -27.05 13.43 -8.93
CA PRO A 42 -26.79 14.85 -8.67
C PRO A 42 -27.00 15.30 -7.21
N TYR A 43 -27.82 14.55 -6.46
CA TYR A 43 -28.08 14.78 -5.04
C TYR A 43 -27.31 13.82 -4.12
N GLY A 44 -26.81 12.69 -4.65
CA GLY A 44 -26.15 11.62 -3.89
C GLY A 44 -24.64 11.79 -3.70
N TRP A 45 -23.97 12.56 -4.56
CA TRP A 45 -22.51 12.75 -4.49
C TRP A 45 -21.99 13.32 -3.16
N PRO A 46 -22.68 14.22 -2.42
CA PRO A 46 -22.20 14.68 -1.12
C PRO A 46 -22.24 13.55 -0.07
N TYR A 47 -23.25 12.68 -0.15
CA TYR A 47 -23.36 11.51 0.73
C TYR A 47 -22.28 10.48 0.46
N LEU A 48 -21.91 10.29 -0.81
CA LEU A 48 -20.78 9.44 -1.19
C LEU A 48 -19.47 9.91 -0.52
N LEU A 49 -19.23 11.23 -0.50
CA LEU A 49 -18.09 11.81 0.21
C LEU A 49 -18.24 11.71 1.74
N ALA A 50 -19.46 11.86 2.27
CA ALA A 50 -19.72 11.73 3.71
C ALA A 50 -19.47 10.30 4.22
N VAL A 51 -19.70 9.27 3.40
CA VAL A 51 -19.39 7.87 3.76
C VAL A 51 -17.90 7.68 4.05
N ALA A 52 -17.01 8.44 3.41
CA ALA A 52 -15.57 8.40 3.70
C ALA A 52 -15.23 8.93 5.11
N ALA A 53 -16.13 9.69 5.76
CA ALA A 53 -15.94 10.13 7.14
C ALA A 53 -16.13 8.98 8.15
N ILE A 54 -16.88 7.93 7.81
CA ILE A 54 -17.12 6.78 8.69
C ILE A 54 -15.81 6.11 9.12
N PRO A 55 -14.91 5.67 8.20
CA PRO A 55 -13.63 5.08 8.61
C PRO A 55 -12.73 6.09 9.34
N ALA A 56 -12.82 7.39 9.05
CA ALA A 56 -12.05 8.41 9.76
C ALA A 56 -12.49 8.53 11.24
N VAL A 57 -13.79 8.50 11.51
CA VAL A 57 -14.34 8.51 12.87
C VAL A 57 -13.98 7.21 13.60
N ILE A 58 -14.11 6.06 12.93
CA ILE A 58 -13.69 4.76 13.50
C ILE A 58 -12.20 4.83 13.87
N GLN A 59 -11.34 5.33 12.98
CA GLN A 59 -9.92 5.47 13.24
C GLN A 59 -9.65 6.41 14.43
N PHE A 60 -10.34 7.55 14.50
CA PHE A 60 -10.20 8.50 15.61
C PHE A 60 -10.59 7.88 16.96
N VAL A 61 -11.67 7.12 17.00
CA VAL A 61 -12.14 6.43 18.22
C VAL A 61 -11.23 5.26 18.59
N THR A 62 -10.65 4.56 17.60
CA THR A 62 -9.81 3.37 17.84
C THR A 62 -8.38 3.73 18.25
N LEU A 63 -7.86 4.88 17.78
CA LEU A 63 -6.48 5.32 18.05
C LEU A 63 -6.11 5.35 19.55
N PRO A 64 -6.95 5.88 20.46
CA PRO A 64 -6.67 5.86 21.91
C PRO A 64 -6.56 4.46 22.51
N PHE A 65 -7.19 3.45 21.93
CA PHE A 65 -7.13 2.06 22.41
C PHE A 65 -5.92 1.30 21.89
N CYS A 66 -5.29 1.78 20.81
CA CYS A 66 -4.08 1.17 20.26
C CYS A 66 -2.85 1.59 21.09
N PRO A 67 -2.05 0.64 21.60
CA PRO A 67 -0.83 1.00 22.29
C PRO A 67 0.16 1.65 21.33
N GLU A 68 0.93 2.61 21.84
CA GLU A 68 2.06 3.19 21.09
C GLU A 68 3.03 2.08 20.64
N SER A 69 3.68 2.32 19.49
CA SER A 69 4.65 1.37 18.93
C SER A 69 5.69 0.96 19.98
N PRO A 70 5.84 -0.34 20.31
CA PRO A 70 6.80 -0.83 21.30
C PRO A 70 8.23 -0.36 21.01
N LYS A 71 8.57 -0.24 19.71
CA LYS A 71 9.87 0.24 19.24
C LYS A 71 10.07 1.71 19.56
N PHE A 72 9.05 2.54 19.42
CA PHE A 72 9.12 3.96 19.79
C PHE A 72 9.25 4.14 21.32
N LEU A 73 8.49 3.38 22.11
CA LEU A 73 8.56 3.40 23.58
C LEU A 73 9.93 3.00 24.12
N LEU A 74 10.59 2.01 23.48
CA LEU A 74 11.92 1.54 23.87
C LEU A 74 13.02 2.51 23.41
N LEU A 75 13.07 2.86 22.11
CA LEU A 75 14.18 3.65 21.54
C LEU A 75 14.13 5.14 21.89
N ASN A 76 12.94 5.76 21.91
CA ASN A 76 12.82 7.21 22.06
C ASN A 76 12.48 7.65 23.48
N ARG A 77 11.76 6.81 24.26
CA ARG A 77 11.29 7.15 25.61
C ARG A 77 12.04 6.40 26.71
N GLY A 78 12.81 5.35 26.39
CA GLY A 78 13.53 4.53 27.37
C GLY A 78 12.63 3.78 28.36
N ARG A 79 11.34 3.59 28.03
CA ARG A 79 10.34 2.99 28.94
C ARG A 79 10.17 1.50 28.64
N GLU A 80 11.12 0.68 29.10
CA GLU A 80 11.14 -0.77 28.85
C GLU A 80 9.85 -1.48 29.30
N LEU A 81 9.36 -1.20 30.50
CA LEU A 81 8.13 -1.82 31.03
C LEU A 81 6.90 -1.52 30.17
N HIS A 82 6.81 -0.33 29.57
CA HIS A 82 5.69 0.04 28.70
C HIS A 82 5.83 -0.60 27.31
N ALA A 83 7.05 -0.67 26.78
CA ALA A 83 7.32 -1.39 25.54
C ALA A 83 6.99 -2.89 25.68
N GLN A 84 7.32 -3.51 26.82
CA GLN A 84 7.00 -4.90 27.11
C GLN A 84 5.48 -5.13 27.21
N ARG A 85 4.74 -4.24 27.89
CA ARG A 85 3.27 -4.31 27.94
C ARG A 85 2.63 -4.14 26.57
N ALA A 86 3.10 -3.20 25.76
CA ALA A 86 2.61 -2.99 24.40
C ALA A 86 2.91 -4.20 23.49
N LEU A 87 4.07 -4.83 23.65
CA LEU A 87 4.46 -6.03 22.91
C LEU A 87 3.66 -7.26 23.36
N ASN A 88 3.39 -7.38 24.67
CA ASN A 88 2.49 -8.40 25.23
C ASN A 88 1.06 -8.26 24.69
N TRP A 89 0.54 -7.04 24.64
CA TRP A 89 -0.78 -6.75 24.05
C TRP A 89 -0.83 -7.14 22.56
N LEU A 90 0.23 -6.83 21.80
CA LEU A 90 0.30 -7.15 20.36
C LEU A 90 0.45 -8.65 20.07
N ARG A 91 1.06 -9.43 20.98
CA ARG A 91 1.36 -10.86 20.77
C ARG A 91 0.44 -11.84 21.48
N GLY A 92 -0.29 -11.40 22.50
CA GLY A 92 -1.15 -12.28 23.29
C GLY A 92 -0.36 -13.28 24.14
N ASP A 93 0.37 -12.77 25.13
CA ASP A 93 1.02 -13.53 26.23
C ASP A 93 2.05 -14.61 25.83
N VAL A 94 2.53 -14.59 24.58
CA VAL A 94 3.67 -15.40 24.13
C VAL A 94 4.96 -14.77 24.63
N ALA A 95 5.90 -15.59 25.13
CA ALA A 95 7.22 -15.19 25.64
C ALA A 95 7.94 -14.13 24.78
N VAL A 96 7.68 -12.86 25.09
CA VAL A 96 8.17 -11.66 24.38
C VAL A 96 9.60 -11.31 24.74
N HIS A 97 10.18 -11.98 25.74
CA HIS A 97 11.54 -11.70 26.20
C HIS A 97 12.57 -11.81 25.07
N GLY A 98 12.45 -12.81 24.19
CA GLY A 98 13.35 -12.95 23.04
C GLY A 98 13.25 -11.79 22.04
N GLU A 99 12.06 -11.24 21.82
CA GLU A 99 11.89 -10.10 20.91
C GLU A 99 12.27 -8.78 21.54
N MET A 100 12.06 -8.65 22.85
CA MET A 100 12.50 -7.50 23.61
C MET A 100 14.03 -7.41 23.59
N GLU A 101 14.72 -8.54 23.79
CA GLU A 101 16.18 -8.64 23.68
C GLU A 101 16.69 -8.26 22.28
N GLU A 102 16.03 -8.75 21.21
CA GLU A 102 16.37 -8.35 19.85
C GLU A 102 16.11 -6.87 19.57
N MET A 103 15.04 -6.30 20.13
CA MET A 103 14.77 -4.86 20.05
C MET A 103 15.82 -4.04 20.81
N HIS A 104 16.34 -4.55 21.94
CA HIS A 104 17.48 -3.96 22.64
C HIS A 104 18.75 -4.00 21.79
N GLN A 105 19.07 -5.13 21.18
CA GLN A 105 20.22 -5.24 20.28
C GLN A 105 20.09 -4.34 19.05
N GLU A 106 18.89 -4.21 18.48
CA GLU A 106 18.61 -3.28 17.38
C GLU A 106 18.68 -1.81 17.86
N ALA A 107 18.27 -1.53 19.10
CA ALA A 107 18.36 -0.22 19.71
C ALA A 107 19.81 0.20 19.99
N GLU A 108 20.64 -0.69 20.53
CA GLU A 108 22.06 -0.46 20.74
C GLU A 108 22.78 -0.24 19.40
N LYS A 109 22.50 -1.05 18.38
CA LYS A 109 23.02 -0.82 17.02
C LYS A 109 22.55 0.51 16.42
N ASN A 110 21.31 0.93 16.69
CA ASN A 110 20.77 2.21 16.23
C ASN A 110 21.20 3.41 17.07
N LYS A 111 21.65 3.24 18.32
CA LYS A 111 22.29 4.31 19.11
C LYS A 111 23.70 4.60 18.60
N VAL A 112 24.41 3.56 18.16
CA VAL A 112 25.73 3.67 17.51
C VAL A 112 25.61 4.24 16.09
N SER A 113 24.50 3.97 15.40
CA SER A 113 24.21 4.54 14.09
C SER A 113 23.59 5.94 14.24
N LYS A 114 24.31 7.02 13.89
CA LYS A 114 23.75 8.39 13.92
C LYS A 114 22.36 8.42 13.26
N LYS A 115 21.42 9.14 13.87
CA LYS A 115 20.11 9.44 13.25
C LYS A 115 20.38 10.01 11.86
N VAL A 116 20.03 9.23 10.85
CA VAL A 116 20.33 9.60 9.47
C VAL A 116 19.54 10.86 9.12
N THR A 117 20.26 11.94 8.87
CA THR A 117 19.64 13.19 8.44
C THR A 117 19.27 13.09 6.96
N LEU A 118 18.22 13.79 6.50
CA LEU A 118 17.86 13.83 5.06
C LEU A 118 19.09 14.14 4.17
N ARG A 119 19.96 15.05 4.64
CA ARG A 119 21.21 15.40 3.96
C ARG A 119 22.22 14.24 3.88
N GLU A 120 22.30 13.42 4.92
CA GLU A 120 23.16 12.22 4.94
C GLU A 120 22.61 11.11 4.06
N LEU A 121 21.29 11.05 3.87
CA LEU A 121 20.64 10.12 2.94
C LEU A 121 21.13 10.32 1.49
N PHE A 122 21.31 11.57 1.09
CA PHE A 122 21.84 11.93 -0.24
C PHE A 122 23.37 11.93 -0.30
N SER A 123 24.04 12.26 0.81
CA SER A 123 25.50 12.37 0.85
C SER A 123 26.20 11.02 1.02
N ASN A 124 25.59 10.06 1.72
CA ASN A 124 26.18 8.74 1.96
C ASN A 124 25.94 7.79 0.78
N ARG A 125 27.02 7.34 0.13
CA ARG A 125 26.98 6.45 -1.03
C ARG A 125 26.24 5.13 -0.77
N GLN A 126 26.28 4.61 0.46
CA GLN A 126 25.61 3.36 0.85
C GLN A 126 24.09 3.50 0.93
N LEU A 127 23.58 4.69 1.26
CA LEU A 127 22.14 4.98 1.36
C LEU A 127 21.57 5.56 0.07
N ARG A 128 22.41 6.24 -0.72
CA ARG A 128 22.03 6.87 -1.98
C ARG A 128 21.52 5.86 -3.02
N GLN A 129 22.14 4.69 -3.13
CA GLN A 129 21.74 3.67 -4.11
C GLN A 129 20.32 3.12 -3.83
N PRO A 130 20.00 2.63 -2.61
CA PRO A 130 18.62 2.27 -2.25
C PRO A 130 17.62 3.41 -2.43
N LEU A 131 18.01 4.64 -2.08
CA LEU A 131 17.15 5.82 -2.20
C LEU A 131 16.80 6.11 -3.67
N ILE A 132 17.79 6.11 -4.57
CA ILE A 132 17.58 6.32 -6.01
C ILE A 132 16.64 5.25 -6.56
N ILE A 133 16.86 3.98 -6.20
CA ILE A 133 15.99 2.88 -6.66
C ILE A 133 14.56 3.10 -6.17
N ALA A 134 14.36 3.42 -4.88
CA ALA A 134 13.04 3.68 -4.33
C ALA A 134 12.34 4.86 -5.03
N MET A 135 13.05 5.96 -5.26
CA MET A 135 12.51 7.13 -5.97
C MET A 135 12.13 6.78 -7.41
N MET A 136 13.01 6.09 -8.15
CA MET A 136 12.75 5.70 -9.54
C MET A 136 11.54 4.75 -9.63
N VAL A 137 11.39 3.81 -8.70
CA VAL A 137 10.24 2.90 -8.65
C VAL A 137 8.94 3.67 -8.37
N MET A 138 8.95 4.62 -7.43
CA MET A 138 7.78 5.45 -7.13
C MET A 138 7.39 6.35 -8.30
N ILE A 139 8.38 6.98 -8.96
CA ILE A 139 8.16 7.80 -10.15
C ILE A 139 7.60 6.95 -11.29
N ALA A 140 8.21 5.80 -11.58
CA ALA A 140 7.75 4.89 -12.62
C ALA A 140 6.32 4.39 -12.34
N GLN A 141 5.97 4.13 -11.08
CA GLN A 141 4.60 3.77 -10.70
C GLN A 141 3.61 4.90 -11.00
N GLN A 142 3.90 6.14 -10.64
CA GLN A 142 2.99 7.27 -10.90
C GLN A 142 2.90 7.61 -12.39
N LEU A 143 4.03 7.59 -13.10
CA LEU A 143 4.10 7.85 -14.53
C LEU A 143 3.55 6.71 -15.40
N SER A 144 3.24 5.55 -14.82
CA SER A 144 2.51 4.48 -15.53
C SER A 144 1.12 4.91 -16.00
N GLY A 145 0.59 6.01 -15.47
CA GLY A 145 -0.75 6.50 -15.82
C GLY A 145 -1.88 5.75 -15.11
N ILE A 146 -1.57 4.86 -14.16
CA ILE A 146 -2.60 4.08 -13.44
C ILE A 146 -3.66 4.96 -12.76
N ASN A 147 -3.28 6.12 -12.21
CA ASN A 147 -4.24 7.05 -11.61
C ASN A 147 -5.16 7.68 -12.65
N VAL A 148 -4.64 7.99 -13.84
CA VAL A 148 -5.45 8.52 -14.95
C VAL A 148 -6.47 7.48 -15.37
N VAL A 149 -6.03 6.23 -15.50
CA VAL A 149 -6.92 5.10 -15.83
C VAL A 149 -7.98 4.92 -14.74
N ILE A 150 -7.63 4.94 -13.46
CA ILE A 150 -8.61 4.77 -12.37
C ILE A 150 -9.63 5.92 -12.35
N PHE A 151 -9.18 7.18 -12.38
CA PHE A 151 -10.05 8.34 -12.23
C PHE A 151 -10.88 8.66 -13.49
N PHE A 152 -10.31 8.48 -14.67
CA PHE A 152 -10.95 8.83 -15.94
C PHE A 152 -11.39 7.61 -16.74
N SER A 153 -11.40 6.41 -16.16
CA SER A 153 -11.82 5.17 -16.84
C SER A 153 -13.18 5.31 -17.53
N THR A 154 -14.18 5.86 -16.84
CA THR A 154 -15.54 6.00 -17.38
C THR A 154 -15.55 6.94 -18.60
N ASP A 155 -14.84 8.06 -18.52
CA ASP A 155 -14.69 9.00 -19.64
C ASP A 155 -13.91 8.40 -20.81
N ILE A 156 -12.87 7.60 -20.53
CA ILE A 156 -12.08 6.91 -21.55
C ILE A 156 -12.95 5.90 -22.29
N PHE A 157 -13.75 5.11 -21.59
CA PHE A 157 -14.68 4.15 -22.21
C PHE A 157 -15.80 4.85 -22.99
N LEU A 158 -16.32 5.96 -22.47
CA LEU A 158 -17.31 6.77 -23.17
C LEU A 158 -16.75 7.33 -24.48
N LYS A 159 -15.53 7.89 -24.46
CA LYS A 159 -14.83 8.38 -25.66
C LYS A 159 -14.49 7.27 -26.65
N ALA A 160 -14.33 6.03 -26.18
CA ALA A 160 -14.15 4.86 -27.04
C ALA A 160 -15.45 4.38 -27.73
N GLY A 161 -16.57 5.08 -27.53
CA GLY A 161 -17.85 4.75 -28.16
C GLY A 161 -18.73 3.79 -27.35
N ILE A 162 -18.35 3.47 -26.11
CA ILE A 162 -19.17 2.65 -25.21
C ILE A 162 -20.25 3.54 -24.58
N SER A 163 -21.50 3.08 -24.56
CA SER A 163 -22.60 3.83 -23.93
C SER A 163 -22.34 4.04 -22.43
N GLU A 164 -22.80 5.14 -21.87
CA GLU A 164 -22.61 5.58 -20.47
C GLU A 164 -22.79 4.46 -19.42
N ARG A 165 -23.91 3.72 -19.47
CA ARG A 165 -24.16 2.60 -18.56
C ARG A 165 -23.12 1.49 -18.69
N HIS A 166 -22.79 1.10 -19.91
CA HIS A 166 -21.77 0.07 -20.16
C HIS A 166 -20.36 0.55 -19.77
N SER A 167 -20.07 1.85 -19.89
CA SER A 167 -18.80 2.47 -19.46
C SER A 167 -18.63 2.41 -17.94
N GLN A 168 -19.69 2.67 -17.17
CA GLN A 168 -19.69 2.51 -15.71
C GLN A 168 -19.44 1.05 -15.29
N TYR A 169 -20.10 0.09 -15.93
CA TYR A 169 -19.84 -1.34 -15.68
C TYR A 169 -18.43 -1.77 -16.09
N ALA A 170 -17.87 -1.21 -17.17
CA ALA A 170 -16.49 -1.46 -17.57
C ALA A 170 -15.48 -0.93 -16.55
N THR A 171 -15.71 0.27 -16.00
CA THR A 171 -14.93 0.82 -14.87
C THR A 171 -15.00 -0.09 -13.65
N LEU A 172 -16.18 -0.60 -13.31
CA LEU A 172 -16.35 -1.54 -12.20
C LEU A 172 -15.58 -2.84 -12.45
N GLY A 173 -15.64 -3.37 -13.67
CA GLY A 173 -14.86 -4.55 -14.09
C GLY A 173 -13.35 -4.34 -13.97
N MET A 174 -12.87 -3.14 -14.31
CA MET A 174 -11.46 -2.76 -14.11
C MET A 174 -11.09 -2.76 -12.62
N GLY A 175 -11.93 -2.21 -11.75
CA GLY A 175 -11.72 -2.27 -10.29
C GLY A 175 -11.69 -3.69 -9.75
N ALA A 176 -12.59 -4.55 -10.21
CA ALA A 176 -12.62 -5.96 -9.83
C ALA A 176 -11.34 -6.67 -10.28
N MET A 177 -10.89 -6.43 -11.51
CA MET A 177 -9.62 -6.97 -12.01
C MET A 177 -8.42 -6.45 -11.21
N ASN A 178 -8.43 -5.19 -10.75
CA ASN A 178 -7.38 -4.66 -9.89
C ASN A 178 -7.28 -5.43 -8.55
N VAL A 179 -8.42 -5.76 -7.92
CA VAL A 179 -8.44 -6.58 -6.70
C VAL A 179 -7.92 -7.99 -6.98
N VAL A 180 -8.43 -8.65 -8.02
CA VAL A 180 -8.00 -10.01 -8.42
C VAL A 180 -6.50 -10.05 -8.73
N MET A 181 -6.01 -9.11 -9.53
CA MET A 181 -4.59 -9.01 -9.87
C MET A 181 -3.73 -8.68 -8.67
N THR A 182 -4.24 -7.91 -7.70
CA THR A 182 -3.53 -7.70 -6.44
C THR A 182 -3.37 -9.01 -5.70
N VAL A 183 -4.43 -9.81 -5.53
CA VAL A 183 -4.35 -11.12 -4.87
C VAL A 183 -3.39 -12.07 -5.60
N ILE A 184 -3.45 -12.12 -6.94
CA ILE A 184 -2.52 -12.92 -7.75
C ILE A 184 -1.07 -12.44 -7.56
N SER A 185 -0.83 -11.13 -7.58
CA SER A 185 0.48 -10.52 -7.36
C SER A 185 1.03 -10.88 -5.98
N LEU A 186 0.18 -10.93 -4.95
CA LEU A 186 0.57 -11.35 -3.61
C LEU A 186 1.02 -12.80 -3.53
N MET A 187 0.41 -13.69 -4.32
CA MET A 187 0.86 -15.08 -4.40
C MET A 187 2.15 -15.17 -5.21
N LEU A 188 2.19 -14.53 -6.38
CA LEU A 188 3.34 -14.62 -7.29
C LEU A 188 4.62 -13.98 -6.75
N VAL A 189 4.53 -12.93 -5.93
CA VAL A 189 5.71 -12.23 -5.41
C VAL A 189 6.61 -13.13 -4.54
N GLU A 190 6.03 -14.12 -3.86
CA GLU A 190 6.78 -15.10 -3.06
C GLU A 190 7.52 -16.11 -3.94
N TYR A 191 6.95 -16.46 -5.10
CA TYR A 191 7.53 -17.43 -6.04
C TYR A 191 8.50 -16.80 -7.07
N ALA A 192 8.07 -15.73 -7.75
CA ALA A 192 8.79 -15.11 -8.87
C ALA A 192 9.78 -14.02 -8.42
N GLY A 193 9.62 -13.51 -7.19
CA GLY A 193 10.41 -12.43 -6.65
C GLY A 193 9.97 -11.03 -7.12
N ARG A 194 10.26 -10.02 -6.29
CA ARG A 194 9.78 -8.64 -6.46
C ARG A 194 10.27 -7.95 -7.74
N LYS A 195 11.54 -8.14 -8.09
CA LYS A 195 12.16 -7.48 -9.25
C LYS A 195 11.55 -7.99 -10.56
N THR A 196 11.37 -9.30 -10.67
CA THR A 196 10.77 -9.94 -11.84
C THR A 196 9.35 -9.44 -12.04
N LEU A 197 8.55 -9.45 -10.99
CA LEU A 197 7.14 -9.01 -11.03
C LEU A 197 6.99 -7.53 -11.41
N LEU A 198 7.90 -6.68 -10.92
CA LEU A 198 7.92 -5.26 -11.26
C LEU A 198 8.26 -5.04 -12.74
N LEU A 199 9.30 -5.72 -13.25
CA LEU A 199 9.73 -5.57 -14.64
C LEU A 199 8.71 -6.11 -15.63
N THR A 200 8.13 -7.29 -15.36
CA THR A 200 7.07 -7.86 -16.22
C THR A 200 5.84 -6.97 -16.23
N GLY A 201 5.46 -6.39 -15.09
CA GLY A 201 4.38 -5.41 -15.00
C GLY A 201 4.63 -4.17 -15.87
N PHE A 202 5.82 -3.57 -15.79
CA PHE A 202 6.16 -2.41 -16.62
C PHE A 202 6.21 -2.73 -18.11
N ILE A 203 6.73 -3.90 -18.50
CA ILE A 203 6.73 -4.33 -19.90
C ILE A 203 5.30 -4.50 -20.41
N GLY A 204 4.44 -5.15 -19.62
CA GLY A 204 3.03 -5.32 -19.95
C GLY A 204 2.32 -3.97 -20.15
N MET A 205 2.49 -3.05 -19.20
CA MET A 205 1.91 -1.70 -19.29
C MET A 205 2.41 -0.92 -20.51
N PHE A 206 3.70 -1.07 -20.85
CA PHE A 206 4.26 -0.43 -22.04
C PHE A 206 3.60 -0.96 -23.32
N ILE A 207 3.50 -2.28 -23.47
CA ILE A 207 2.87 -2.92 -24.63
C ILE A 207 1.41 -2.50 -24.76
N THR A 208 0.64 -2.54 -23.68
CA THR A 208 -0.79 -2.17 -23.72
C THR A 208 -0.99 -0.69 -24.04
N THR A 209 -0.14 0.19 -23.52
CA THR A 209 -0.26 1.64 -23.77
C THR A 209 0.08 1.98 -25.22
N VAL A 210 1.13 1.36 -25.78
CA VAL A 210 1.46 1.50 -27.20
C VAL A 210 0.32 0.95 -28.07
N GLY A 211 -0.26 -0.20 -27.69
CA GLY A 211 -1.42 -0.76 -28.38
C GLY A 211 -2.62 0.19 -28.40
N LEU A 212 -2.95 0.81 -27.26
CA LEU A 212 -4.02 1.81 -27.17
C LEU A 212 -3.72 3.06 -28.01
N PHE A 213 -2.47 3.53 -28.01
CA PHE A 213 -2.06 4.68 -28.82
C PHE A 213 -2.21 4.41 -30.32
N VAL A 214 -1.77 3.23 -30.77
CA VAL A 214 -1.93 2.81 -32.17
C VAL A 214 -3.42 2.66 -32.52
N ALA A 215 -4.22 2.03 -31.65
CA ALA A 215 -5.65 1.87 -31.88
C ALA A 215 -6.43 3.20 -31.89
N ASN A 216 -5.92 4.27 -31.28
CA ASN A 216 -6.53 5.59 -31.32
C ASN A 216 -6.18 6.39 -32.59
N LEU A 217 -5.12 6.00 -33.29
CA LEU A 217 -4.67 6.64 -34.54
C LEU A 217 -5.40 6.13 -35.79
N TYR A 218 -6.07 4.98 -35.70
CA TYR A 218 -6.86 4.35 -36.77
C TYR A 218 -8.36 4.48 -36.46
#